data_AF-A0A383BEA5-F1
#
_entry.id   AF-A0A383BEA5-F1
#
_cell.length_a   1.000
_cell.length_b   1.000
_cell.length_c   1.000
_cell.angle_alpha   90.00
_cell.angle_beta   90.00
_cell.angle_gamma   90.00
#
_symmetry.space_group_name_H-M   'P 1'
#
loop_
_entity.id
_entity.type
_entity.pdbx_description
1 polymer ?
#
loop_
_entity_poly.entity_id
_entity_poly.type
_entity_poly.pdbx_seq_one_letter_code
_entity_poly.pdbx_strand_id
1 'polypeptide(L)' 'MSIDSSDILLESNVAKLVHRGKVRDTHSIDEETLLMVSTDRVSAYDVVMPNAIPGK' A
#
# COMPACT_ATOMS: atom_id res chain seq x y z
N MET A 1 -12.51 1.80 19.26
CA MET A 1 -11.58 0.93 18.53
C MET A 1 -10.23 1.61 18.62
N SER A 2 -9.30 1.04 19.37
CA SER A 2 -7.95 1.61 19.50
C SER A 2 -7.13 1.04 18.33
N ILE A 3 -6.65 1.92 17.45
CA ILE A 3 -5.80 1.51 16.32
C ILE A 3 -4.36 1.62 16.83
N ASP A 4 -3.63 0.50 16.82
CA ASP A 4 -2.21 0.51 17.16
C ASP A 4 -1.38 0.96 15.95
N SER A 5 -0.22 1.56 16.17
CA SER A 5 0.68 1.98 15.08
C SER A 5 1.13 0.80 14.22
N SER A 6 1.06 -0.44 14.72
CA SER A 6 1.32 -1.66 13.95
C SER A 6 0.28 -1.94 12.87
N ASP A 7 -0.92 -1.35 12.98
CA ASP A 7 -2.03 -1.61 12.05
C ASP A 7 -1.95 -0.73 10.79
N ILE A 8 -0.98 0.20 10.73
CA ILE A 8 -0.80 1.12 9.59
C ILE A 8 0.10 0.49 8.53
N LEU A 9 -0.46 0.24 7.35
CA LEU A 9 0.25 -0.32 6.20
C LEU A 9 0.64 0.79 5.21
N LEU A 10 1.83 1.38 5.37
CA LEU A 10 2.40 2.33 4.41
C LEU A 10 3.00 1.66 3.18
N GLU A 11 3.76 0.60 3.41
CA GLU A 11 4.44 -0.18 2.37
C GLU A 11 4.23 -1.66 2.65
N SER A 12 3.93 -2.42 1.61
CA SER A 12 3.79 -3.87 1.76
C SER A 12 5.14 -4.57 1.66
N ASN A 13 5.37 -5.51 2.58
CA ASN A 13 6.58 -6.32 2.62
C ASN A 13 6.34 -7.70 1.99
N VAL A 14 5.93 -7.70 0.72
CA VAL A 14 5.74 -8.92 -0.08
C VAL A 14 6.87 -9.01 -1.11
N ALA A 15 7.30 -10.24 -1.42
CA ALA A 15 8.36 -10.47 -2.41
C ALA A 15 7.94 -10.01 -3.83
N LYS A 16 8.92 -9.88 -4.73
CA LYS A 16 8.71 -9.57 -6.16
C LYS A 16 7.87 -8.30 -6.41
N LEU A 17 8.21 -7.19 -5.76
CA LEU A 17 7.59 -5.88 -6.03
C LEU A 17 7.81 -5.48 -7.49
N VAL A 18 6.71 -5.25 -8.19
CA VAL A 18 6.68 -4.80 -9.60
C VAL A 18 6.58 -3.28 -9.66
N HIS A 19 5.68 -2.70 -8.87
CA HIS A 19 5.44 -1.26 -8.89
C HIS A 19 4.89 -0.76 -7.55
N ARG A 20 5.34 0.42 -7.14
CA ARG A 20 4.80 1.15 -5.99
C ARG A 20 4.10 2.41 -6.48
N GLY A 21 2.78 2.36 -6.50
CA GLY A 21 1.93 3.49 -6.84
C GLY A 21 1.72 4.43 -5.64
N LYS A 22 0.89 5.45 -5.84
CA LYS A 22 0.52 6.43 -4.78
C LYS A 22 -0.16 5.78 -3.58
N VAL A 23 -0.98 4.76 -3.83
CA VAL A 23 -1.84 4.13 -2.81
C VAL A 23 -1.84 2.60 -2.83
N ARG A 24 -1.15 1.99 -3.81
CA ARG A 24 -1.10 0.54 -4.00
C ARG A 24 0.32 0.08 -4.30
N ASP A 25 0.66 -1.08 -3.78
CA ASP A 25 1.84 -1.84 -4.19
C ASP A 25 1.39 -3.03 -5.05
N THR A 26 2.08 -3.28 -6.16
CA THR A 26 1.81 -4.39 -7.07
C THR A 26 2.98 -5.35 -7.04
N HIS A 27 2.72 -6.63 -6.80
CA HIS A 27 3.69 -7.72 -6.72
C HIS A 27 3.39 -8.78 -7.77
N SER A 28 4.42 -9.40 -8.33
CA SER A 28 4.26 -10.58 -9.19
C SER A 28 4.20 -11.83 -8.32
N ILE A 29 3.19 -12.66 -8.56
CA ILE A 29 3.13 -14.02 -8.00
C ILE A 29 3.81 -14.97 -8.98
N ASP A 30 3.36 -14.94 -10.22
CA ASP A 30 3.86 -15.68 -11.38
C ASP A 30 3.78 -14.80 -12.66
N GLU A 31 3.92 -15.42 -13.83
CA GLU A 31 3.97 -14.74 -15.13
C GLU A 31 2.63 -14.13 -15.56
N GLU A 32 1.50 -14.65 -15.04
CA GLU A 32 0.15 -14.24 -15.44
C GLU A 32 -0.61 -13.55 -14.30
N THR A 33 -0.11 -13.64 -13.07
CA THR A 33 -0.82 -13.21 -11.85
C THR A 33 -0.09 -12.11 -11.11
N LEU A 34 -0.83 -11.02 -10.83
CA LEU A 34 -0.38 -9.91 -10.00
C LEU A 34 -1.19 -9.83 -8.69
N LEU A 35 -0.49 -9.63 -7.59
CA LEU A 35 -1.07 -9.26 -6.30
C LEU A 35 -1.04 -7.74 -6.15
N MET A 36 -2.21 -7.13 -5.92
CA MET A 36 -2.33 -5.71 -5.59
C MET A 36 -2.65 -5.53 -4.12
N VAL A 37 -1.78 -4.86 -3.37
CA VAL A 37 -1.98 -4.51 -1.97
C VAL A 37 -2.41 -3.06 -1.86
N SER A 38 -3.63 -2.83 -1.35
CA SER A 38 -4.09 -1.47 -1.01
C SER A 38 -3.45 -1.05 0.31
N THR A 39 -2.71 0.05 0.28
CA THR A 39 -2.03 0.61 1.46
C THR A 39 -2.89 1.70 2.10
N ASP A 40 -2.60 2.06 3.34
CA ASP A 40 -3.22 3.16 4.07
C ASP A 40 -2.75 4.54 3.58
N ARG A 41 -1.84 4.58 2.60
CA ARG A 41 -1.47 5.83 1.91
C ARG A 41 -2.67 6.42 1.19
N VAL A 42 -2.75 7.75 1.21
CA VAL A 42 -3.74 8.56 0.50
C VAL A 42 -3.02 9.62 -0.31
N SER A 43 -3.59 10.00 -1.44
CA SER A 43 -3.10 11.08 -2.28
C SER A 43 -4.21 12.05 -2.64
N ALA A 44 -3.88 13.34 -2.72
CA ALA A 44 -4.76 14.34 -3.30
C ALA A 44 -3.93 15.28 -4.19
N TYR A 45 -4.52 15.74 -5.29
CA TYR A 45 -3.83 16.61 -6.27
C TYR A 45 -2.47 16.05 -6.71
N ASP A 46 -2.44 14.75 -6.99
CA ASP A 46 -1.24 14.01 -7.40
C ASP A 46 -0.09 13.94 -6.39
N VAL A 47 -0.28 14.40 -5.16
CA VAL A 47 0.71 14.32 -4.08
C VAL A 47 0.27 13.28 -3.05
N VAL A 48 1.20 12.41 -2.65
CA VAL A 48 0.99 11.46 -1.55
C VAL A 48 1.12 12.21 -0.23
N MET A 49 0.15 12.02 0.66
CA MET A 49 0.14 12.69 1.96
C MET A 49 1.20 12.06 2.89
N PRO A 50 1.82 12.85 3.78
CA PRO A 50 2.80 12.33 4.75
C PRO A 50 2.16 11.42 5.80
N ASN A 51 0.85 11.59 6.06
CA ASN A 51 0.11 10.79 7.03
C ASN A 51 -0.78 9.77 6.32
N ALA A 52 -0.85 8.56 6.87
CA ALA A 52 -1.75 7.50 6.44
C ALA A 52 -3.15 7.62 7.07
N ILE A 53 -4.12 6.90 6.48
CA ILE A 53 -5.46 6.68 7.05
C ILE A 53 -5.55 5.19 7.42
N PRO A 54 -5.42 4.82 8.70
CA PRO A 54 -5.44 3.41 9.09
C PRO A 54 -6.77 2.73 8.78
N GLY A 55 -6.73 1.54 8.18
CA GLY A 55 -7.92 0.72 7.93
C GLY A 55 -8.77 1.18 6.75
N LYS A 56 -8.13 1.81 5.75
CA LYS A 56 -8.78 2.32 4.54
C LYS A 56 -9.26 1.21 3.59
#